data_AF-A0A6C0KIP2-F1
#
_entry.id   AF-A0A6C0KIP2-F1
#
_cell.length_a   1.000
_cell.length_b   1.000
_cell.length_c   1.000
_cell.angle_alpha   90.00
_cell.angle_beta   90.00
_cell.angle_gamma   90.00
#
_symmetry.space_group_name_H-M   'P 1'
#
loop_
_entity.id
_entity.type
_entity.pdbx_description
1 polymer ?
#
loop_
_entity_poly.entity_id
_entity_poly.type
_entity_poly.pdbx_seq_one_letter_code
_entity_poly.pdbx_strand_id
1 'polypeptide(L)'
;MQLSKSTEHYISYFIDHFSKFYTKSPKHKQQELDNIYKKFFFKLVAAEKAVKALKYKNGSLVKIVNEEDIPYTELLNSNFIPDYIKKYINSRAIYYIVFNNKIAGKQITIYFVLFKNSDIMNIEHYESYVKLMLMWLHMSGLNTTHCLKQLKIYCYMTSYLKVLPGSILTTLSADNCNSAITYSCKENNEICIYRKEEFFKVFIHETFHALGLDFSRVNDKKLNDNLKSLFPIKSKININEAYCEFWATIINNIFVSYTLLDHKKINDFILYLDFFNNFERIFSLFQMYKILRFMGLFYSDLYNNTSTSIYLRHHMYNEETNVFAYYIIKTILFYNYEDFIILCNSMNINTFRFSGYSGNLTRIYDFVKKHYKNPKMRENMIDIKDIYNELIDDDKKENDKLQVNKKHTKKNNRKIIGTTRMTLTEL
;
A
#
# COMPACT_ATOMS: atom_id res chain seq x y z
N MET A 1 8.75 -1.77 18.04
CA MET A 1 8.60 -2.46 16.73
C MET A 1 9.87 -2.20 15.95
N GLN A 2 10.28 -3.14 15.10
CA GLN A 2 11.49 -3.04 14.27
C GLN A 2 11.06 -3.07 12.81
N LEU A 3 11.98 -2.94 11.86
CA LEU A 3 11.64 -3.19 10.46
C LEU A 3 11.39 -4.69 10.26
N SER A 4 10.48 -5.03 9.34
CA SER A 4 10.31 -6.41 8.95
C SER A 4 11.57 -6.92 8.24
N LYS A 5 11.88 -8.22 8.39
CA LYS A 5 12.98 -8.86 7.64
C LYS A 5 12.84 -8.69 6.13
N SER A 6 11.61 -8.56 5.63
CA SER A 6 11.36 -8.31 4.21
C SER A 6 11.80 -6.90 3.82
N THR A 7 11.50 -5.90 4.64
CA THR A 7 11.91 -4.51 4.41
C THR A 7 13.43 -4.37 4.49
N GLU A 8 14.08 -4.97 5.49
CA GLU A 8 15.55 -4.99 5.59
C GLU A 8 16.19 -5.57 4.34
N HIS A 9 15.63 -6.68 3.83
CA HIS A 9 16.10 -7.33 2.60
C HIS A 9 15.96 -6.42 1.36
N TYR A 10 14.82 -5.75 1.19
CA TYR A 10 14.65 -4.81 0.08
C TYR A 10 15.56 -3.58 0.20
N ILE A 11 15.72 -3.01 1.40
CA ILE A 11 16.63 -1.88 1.62
C ILE A 11 18.05 -2.30 1.27
N SER A 12 18.52 -3.45 1.78
CA SER A 12 19.85 -3.97 1.49
C SER A 12 20.09 -4.18 0.00
N TYR A 13 19.06 -4.49 -0.78
CA TYR A 13 19.18 -4.65 -2.22
C TYR A 13 19.24 -3.32 -2.97
N PHE A 14 18.41 -2.35 -2.60
CA PHE A 14 18.32 -1.07 -3.31
C PHE A 14 19.28 0.02 -2.79
N ILE A 15 19.92 -0.17 -1.64
CA ILE A 15 20.78 0.85 -1.00
C ILE A 15 21.96 1.25 -1.89
N ASP A 16 22.58 0.30 -2.58
CA ASP A 16 23.73 0.56 -3.46
C ASP A 16 23.35 1.41 -4.68
N HIS A 17 22.06 1.42 -5.03
CA HIS A 17 21.53 2.24 -6.12
C HIS A 17 20.87 3.53 -5.63
N PHE A 18 20.78 3.78 -4.32
CA PHE A 18 19.99 4.87 -3.74
C PHE A 18 20.39 6.24 -4.30
N SER A 19 21.70 6.51 -4.38
CA SER A 19 22.25 7.78 -4.87
C SER A 19 21.87 8.08 -6.33
N LYS A 20 21.63 7.06 -7.15
CA LYS A 20 21.23 7.18 -8.56
C LYS A 20 19.83 7.76 -8.71
N PHE A 21 18.93 7.41 -7.79
CA PHE A 21 17.52 7.81 -7.83
C PHE A 21 17.18 8.97 -6.89
N TYR A 22 18.04 9.23 -5.90
CA TYR A 22 17.88 10.35 -4.99
C TYR A 22 18.01 11.68 -5.75
N THR A 23 17.04 12.56 -5.54
CA THR A 23 17.06 13.91 -6.11
C THR A 23 16.87 14.91 -4.98
N LYS A 24 17.84 15.80 -4.79
CA LYS A 24 17.76 16.81 -3.74
C LYS A 24 16.73 17.88 -4.11
N SER A 25 15.78 18.10 -3.22
CA SER A 25 14.78 19.15 -3.36
C SER A 25 15.39 20.56 -3.28
N PRO A 26 14.86 21.54 -4.06
CA PRO A 26 15.16 22.95 -3.83
C PRO A 26 14.83 23.36 -2.39
N LYS A 27 15.66 24.24 -1.79
CA LYS A 27 15.56 24.59 -0.36
C LYS A 27 14.16 25.04 0.07
N HIS A 28 13.51 25.92 -0.71
CA HIS A 28 12.15 26.39 -0.42
C HIS A 28 11.14 25.24 -0.40
N LYS A 29 11.23 24.32 -1.36
CA LYS A 29 10.34 23.15 -1.44
C LYS A 29 10.53 22.23 -0.24
N GLN A 30 11.80 21.96 0.12
CA GLN A 30 12.11 21.15 1.29
C GLN A 30 11.54 21.79 2.57
N GLN A 31 11.66 23.11 2.74
CA GLN A 31 11.09 23.80 3.90
C GLN A 31 9.56 23.67 3.99
N GLU A 32 8.86 23.77 2.88
CA GLU A 32 7.41 23.57 2.83
C GLU A 32 7.03 22.12 3.20
N LEU A 33 7.75 21.15 2.63
CA LEU A 33 7.55 19.74 2.92
C LEU A 33 7.83 19.39 4.39
N ASP A 34 8.94 19.89 4.94
CA ASP A 34 9.31 19.72 6.36
C ASP A 34 8.21 20.25 7.27
N ASN A 35 7.58 21.39 6.93
CA ASN A 35 6.48 21.94 7.71
C ASN A 35 5.25 21.02 7.68
N ILE A 36 4.97 20.36 6.55
CA ILE A 36 3.91 19.36 6.45
C ILE A 36 4.26 18.13 7.31
N TYR A 37 5.49 17.63 7.25
CA TYR A 37 5.95 16.51 8.08
C TYR A 37 5.89 16.81 9.57
N LYS A 38 6.27 18.02 10.01
CA LYS A 38 6.15 18.45 11.40
C LYS A 38 4.69 18.39 11.88
N LYS A 39 3.72 18.77 11.05
CA LYS A 39 2.29 18.63 11.38
C LYS A 39 1.91 17.17 11.61
N PHE A 40 2.38 16.25 10.77
CA PHE A 40 2.15 14.81 10.97
C PHE A 40 2.81 14.27 12.24
N PHE A 41 4.04 14.69 12.53
CA PHE A 41 4.74 14.34 13.76
C PHE A 41 3.92 14.72 15.01
N PHE A 42 3.46 15.96 15.10
CA PHE A 42 2.65 16.39 16.25
C PHE A 42 1.30 15.68 16.32
N LYS A 43 0.66 15.37 15.18
CA LYS A 43 -0.54 14.53 15.14
C LYS A 43 -0.29 13.12 15.70
N LEU A 44 0.85 12.51 15.37
CA LEU A 44 1.24 11.21 15.90
C LEU A 44 1.51 11.24 17.41
N VAL A 45 2.20 12.27 17.91
CA VAL A 45 2.42 12.46 19.36
C VAL A 45 1.09 12.59 20.10
N ALA A 46 0.16 13.38 19.57
CA ALA A 46 -1.17 13.52 20.15
C ALA A 46 -1.97 12.20 20.10
N ALA A 47 -1.93 11.50 18.97
CA ALA A 47 -2.60 10.20 18.80
C ALA A 47 -2.03 9.13 19.75
N GLU A 48 -0.70 9.07 19.91
CA GLU A 48 -0.09 8.13 20.84
C GLU A 48 -0.53 8.40 22.28
N LYS A 49 -0.55 9.68 22.70
CA LYS A 49 -1.05 10.06 24.04
C LYS A 49 -2.50 9.67 24.24
N ALA A 50 -3.36 9.94 23.25
CA ALA A 50 -4.78 9.61 23.30
C ALA A 50 -5.02 8.09 23.39
N VAL A 51 -4.32 7.31 22.57
CA VAL A 51 -4.47 5.84 22.55
C VAL A 51 -3.95 5.21 23.85
N LYS A 52 -2.84 5.70 24.41
CA LYS A 52 -2.35 5.23 25.73
C LYS A 52 -3.41 5.40 26.82
N ALA A 53 -4.21 6.47 26.79
CA ALA A 53 -5.28 6.70 27.74
C ALA A 53 -6.48 5.73 27.61
N LEU A 54 -6.66 5.09 26.44
CA LEU A 54 -7.78 4.16 26.21
C LEU A 54 -7.59 2.79 26.87
N LYS A 55 -6.41 2.48 27.43
CA LYS A 55 -6.08 1.14 27.97
C LYS A 55 -6.38 0.01 26.96
N TYR A 56 -5.99 0.20 25.69
CA TYR A 56 -6.28 -0.69 24.55
C TYR A 56 -5.71 -2.13 24.66
N LYS A 57 -4.87 -2.42 25.66
CA LYS A 57 -4.10 -3.67 25.82
C LYS A 57 -4.88 -4.87 26.39
N ASN A 58 -6.21 -4.87 26.28
CA ASN A 58 -7.05 -5.90 26.90
C ASN A 58 -7.81 -6.70 25.85
N GLY A 59 -7.07 -7.36 24.95
CA GLY A 59 -7.66 -8.25 23.96
C GLY A 59 -8.23 -9.51 24.61
N SER A 60 -9.47 -9.88 24.27
CA SER A 60 -10.06 -11.13 24.74
C SER A 60 -9.74 -12.26 23.75
N LEU A 61 -9.01 -13.27 24.22
CA LEU A 61 -8.72 -14.48 23.44
C LEU A 61 -9.90 -15.45 23.52
N VAL A 62 -10.36 -15.93 22.38
CA VAL A 62 -11.46 -16.89 22.26
C VAL A 62 -11.02 -18.07 21.40
N LYS A 63 -11.32 -19.29 21.86
CA LYS A 63 -11.07 -20.52 21.11
C LYS A 63 -12.19 -20.76 20.11
N ILE A 64 -11.83 -21.13 18.89
CA ILE A 64 -12.76 -21.53 17.83
C ILE A 64 -12.93 -23.05 17.94
N VAL A 65 -14.17 -23.49 18.15
CA VAL A 65 -14.50 -24.92 18.26
C VAL A 65 -15.11 -25.42 16.96
N ASN A 66 -16.01 -24.62 16.37
CA ASN A 66 -16.66 -24.89 15.09
C ASN A 66 -16.44 -23.72 14.10
N GLU A 67 -16.75 -23.95 12.82
CA GLU A 67 -16.59 -22.94 11.77
C GLU A 67 -17.45 -21.69 12.03
N GLU A 68 -18.60 -21.85 12.66
CA GLU A 68 -19.53 -20.77 13.03
C GLU A 68 -18.96 -19.85 14.13
N ASP A 69 -17.93 -20.29 14.87
CA ASP A 69 -17.27 -19.47 15.89
C ASP A 69 -16.26 -18.48 15.27
N ILE A 70 -15.90 -18.66 13.98
CA ILE A 70 -14.97 -17.78 13.29
C ILE A 70 -15.63 -16.40 13.12
N PRO A 71 -14.98 -15.29 13.53
CA PRO A 71 -15.50 -13.96 13.29
C PRO A 71 -15.80 -13.74 11.80
N TYR A 72 -17.08 -13.54 11.49
CA TYR A 72 -17.59 -13.50 10.13
C TYR A 72 -17.93 -12.08 9.65
N THR A 73 -17.67 -11.83 8.37
CA THR A 73 -18.11 -10.65 7.61
C THR A 73 -18.59 -11.11 6.23
N GLU A 74 -19.66 -10.47 5.72
CA GLU A 74 -20.18 -10.73 4.37
C GLU A 74 -19.14 -10.47 3.28
N LEU A 75 -18.17 -9.59 3.55
CA LEU A 75 -17.05 -9.29 2.65
C LEU A 75 -16.21 -10.53 2.33
N LEU A 76 -16.18 -11.54 3.21
CA LEU A 76 -15.45 -12.79 2.99
C LEU A 76 -15.98 -13.58 1.78
N ASN A 77 -17.26 -13.40 1.43
CA ASN A 77 -17.90 -14.04 0.29
C ASN A 77 -17.59 -13.36 -1.05
N SER A 78 -16.87 -12.25 -1.03
CA SER A 78 -16.55 -11.47 -2.23
C SER A 78 -15.73 -12.27 -3.25
N ASN A 79 -15.99 -12.02 -4.55
CA ASN A 79 -15.18 -12.55 -5.65
C ASN A 79 -13.78 -11.92 -5.70
N PHE A 80 -13.53 -10.85 -4.94
CA PHE A 80 -12.21 -10.23 -4.80
C PHE A 80 -11.30 -10.94 -3.78
N ILE A 81 -11.78 -12.04 -3.17
CA ILE A 81 -10.99 -12.89 -2.28
C ILE A 81 -10.86 -14.28 -2.92
N PRO A 82 -9.63 -14.78 -3.15
CA PRO A 82 -9.43 -16.10 -3.72
C PRO A 82 -10.02 -17.23 -2.85
N ASP A 83 -10.64 -18.23 -3.48
CA ASP A 83 -11.33 -19.30 -2.75
C ASP A 83 -10.39 -20.15 -1.89
N TYR A 84 -9.12 -20.30 -2.27
CA TYR A 84 -8.14 -21.00 -1.45
C TYR A 84 -7.86 -20.26 -0.12
N ILE A 85 -7.98 -18.93 -0.10
CA ILE A 85 -7.85 -18.13 1.13
C ILE A 85 -9.09 -18.33 2.01
N LYS A 86 -10.29 -18.27 1.43
CA LYS A 86 -11.55 -18.55 2.16
C LYS A 86 -11.51 -19.94 2.78
N LYS A 87 -11.17 -20.96 1.99
CA LYS A 87 -11.02 -22.35 2.45
C LYS A 87 -9.97 -22.48 3.56
N TYR A 88 -8.84 -21.77 3.44
CA TYR A 88 -7.82 -21.79 4.47
C TYR A 88 -8.34 -21.18 5.79
N ILE A 89 -9.03 -20.04 5.73
CA ILE A 89 -9.60 -19.39 6.91
C ILE A 89 -10.54 -20.34 7.64
N ASN A 90 -11.52 -20.90 6.91
CA ASN A 90 -12.55 -21.76 7.49
C ASN A 90 -12.01 -23.07 8.06
N SER A 91 -10.99 -23.65 7.42
CA SER A 91 -10.44 -24.96 7.82
C SER A 91 -9.28 -24.91 8.81
N ARG A 92 -8.67 -23.74 9.04
CA ARG A 92 -7.44 -23.61 9.85
C ARG A 92 -7.52 -22.65 11.01
N ALA A 93 -8.57 -21.83 11.14
CA ALA A 93 -8.73 -20.92 12.26
C ALA A 93 -8.85 -21.71 13.58
N ILE A 94 -8.12 -21.30 14.61
CA ILE A 94 -8.07 -22.01 15.91
C ILE A 94 -8.47 -21.09 17.06
N TYR A 95 -8.11 -19.81 16.98
CA TYR A 95 -8.47 -18.80 17.96
C TYR A 95 -8.75 -17.48 17.27
N TYR A 96 -9.39 -16.56 17.98
CA TYR A 96 -9.33 -15.15 17.64
C TYR A 96 -9.10 -14.29 18.89
N ILE A 97 -8.48 -13.14 18.70
CA ILE A 97 -8.37 -12.09 19.72
C ILE A 97 -9.30 -10.95 19.30
N VAL A 98 -10.16 -10.50 20.21
CA VAL A 98 -11.04 -9.34 19.98
C VAL A 98 -10.63 -8.16 20.86
N PHE A 99 -10.51 -6.99 20.24
CA PHE A 99 -10.29 -5.72 20.92
C PHE A 99 -11.48 -4.80 20.69
N ASN A 100 -12.11 -4.34 21.77
CA ASN A 100 -13.21 -3.40 21.73
C ASN A 100 -12.74 -2.05 22.24
N ASN A 101 -12.82 -1.03 21.39
CA ASN A 101 -12.39 0.33 21.70
C ASN A 101 -13.44 1.34 21.28
N LYS A 102 -13.43 2.51 21.91
CA LYS A 102 -14.27 3.65 21.52
C LYS A 102 -13.38 4.85 21.26
N ILE A 103 -13.41 5.38 20.03
CA ILE A 103 -12.65 6.56 19.64
C ILE A 103 -13.62 7.60 19.10
N ALA A 104 -13.55 8.83 19.62
CA ALA A 104 -14.41 9.94 19.18
C ALA A 104 -15.91 9.57 19.14
N GLY A 105 -16.37 8.81 20.14
CA GLY A 105 -17.76 8.35 20.23
C GLY A 105 -18.12 7.14 19.36
N LYS A 106 -17.25 6.70 18.45
CA LYS A 106 -17.48 5.60 17.50
C LYS A 106 -16.95 4.27 18.06
N GLN A 107 -17.72 3.21 17.89
CA GLN A 107 -17.36 1.87 18.35
C GLN A 107 -16.44 1.20 17.31
N ILE A 108 -15.27 0.77 17.76
CA ILE A 108 -14.26 0.10 16.95
C ILE A 108 -14.02 -1.30 17.53
N THR A 109 -14.30 -2.33 16.74
CA THR A 109 -14.03 -3.72 17.12
C THR A 109 -13.02 -4.30 16.14
N ILE A 110 -11.91 -4.84 16.65
CA ILE A 110 -10.84 -5.44 15.85
C ILE A 110 -10.72 -6.90 16.22
N TYR A 111 -10.86 -7.78 15.24
CA TYR A 111 -10.67 -9.22 15.37
C TYR A 111 -9.35 -9.62 14.70
N PHE A 112 -8.49 -10.35 15.41
CA PHE A 112 -7.34 -11.03 14.84
C PHE A 112 -7.57 -12.54 14.89
N VAL A 113 -7.68 -13.19 13.74
CA VAL A 113 -7.83 -14.65 13.65
C VAL A 113 -6.44 -15.30 13.64
N LEU A 114 -6.28 -16.36 14.43
CA LEU A 114 -5.03 -17.07 14.64
C LEU A 114 -5.11 -18.49 14.08
N PHE A 115 -4.04 -18.92 13.40
CA PHE A 115 -3.98 -20.24 12.74
C PHE A 115 -2.98 -21.20 13.39
N LYS A 116 -2.26 -20.75 14.43
CA LYS A 116 -1.27 -21.57 15.15
C LYS A 116 -1.35 -21.32 16.65
N ASN A 117 -1.18 -22.37 17.45
CA ASN A 117 -1.12 -22.25 18.91
C ASN A 117 0.03 -21.34 19.38
N SER A 118 1.15 -21.31 18.63
CA SER A 118 2.28 -20.43 18.92
C SER A 118 1.92 -18.95 18.86
N ASP A 119 0.90 -18.57 18.08
CA ASP A 119 0.52 -17.16 17.90
C ASP A 119 -0.12 -16.58 19.19
N ILE A 120 -0.69 -17.45 20.03
CA ILE A 120 -1.25 -17.09 21.34
C ILE A 120 -0.16 -16.55 22.27
N MET A 121 1.08 -17.03 22.14
CA MET A 121 2.20 -16.59 22.98
C MET A 121 2.67 -15.17 22.61
N ASN A 122 2.08 -14.53 21.60
CA ASN A 122 2.50 -13.24 21.08
C ASN A 122 1.38 -12.19 21.06
N ILE A 123 0.52 -12.19 22.08
CA ILE A 123 -0.58 -11.21 22.22
C ILE A 123 -0.05 -9.76 22.18
N GLU A 124 1.10 -9.49 22.79
CA GLU A 124 1.73 -8.15 22.80
C GLU A 124 2.04 -7.61 21.39
N HIS A 125 2.31 -8.49 20.43
CA HIS A 125 2.49 -8.10 19.04
C HIS A 125 1.17 -7.62 18.41
N TYR A 126 0.05 -8.29 18.69
CA TYR A 126 -1.27 -7.85 18.24
C TYR A 126 -1.70 -6.56 18.93
N GLU A 127 -1.41 -6.39 20.23
CA GLU A 127 -1.60 -5.10 20.93
C GLU A 127 -0.82 -3.97 20.25
N SER A 128 0.41 -4.24 19.81
CA SER A 128 1.22 -3.26 19.08
C SER A 128 0.56 -2.87 17.77
N TYR A 129 -0.02 -3.81 17.01
CA TYR A 129 -0.82 -3.48 15.83
C TYR A 129 -2.06 -2.66 16.17
N VAL A 130 -2.82 -3.06 17.21
CA VAL A 130 -3.99 -2.30 17.69
C VAL A 130 -3.60 -0.87 18.03
N LYS A 131 -2.47 -0.66 18.73
CA LYS A 131 -1.96 0.68 19.04
C LYS A 131 -1.81 1.52 17.77
N LEU A 132 -1.12 1.01 16.75
CA LEU A 132 -0.91 1.74 15.50
C LEU A 132 -2.23 2.01 14.77
N MET A 133 -3.12 1.01 14.72
CA MET A 133 -4.43 1.14 14.08
C MET A 133 -5.28 2.23 14.74
N LEU A 134 -5.37 2.22 16.07
CA LEU A 134 -6.10 3.23 16.84
C LEU A 134 -5.45 4.62 16.71
N MET A 135 -4.12 4.70 16.64
CA MET A 135 -3.41 5.96 16.40
C MET A 135 -3.76 6.54 15.02
N TRP A 136 -3.77 5.71 13.98
CA TRP A 136 -4.18 6.13 12.64
C TRP A 136 -5.63 6.62 12.64
N LEU A 137 -6.55 5.82 13.19
CA LEU A 137 -7.97 6.19 13.28
C LEU A 137 -8.14 7.53 14.02
N HIS A 138 -7.40 7.78 15.09
CA HIS A 138 -7.44 9.05 15.80
C HIS A 138 -7.01 10.24 14.92
N MET A 139 -5.93 10.11 14.14
CA MET A 139 -5.43 11.21 13.30
C MET A 139 -6.13 11.35 11.94
N SER A 140 -6.84 10.31 11.48
CA SER A 140 -7.51 10.25 10.17
C SER A 140 -8.69 11.24 10.01
N GLY A 141 -9.11 11.88 11.11
CA GLY A 141 -10.29 12.75 11.14
C GLY A 141 -11.59 12.00 11.42
N LEU A 142 -11.51 10.82 12.05
CA LEU A 142 -12.64 9.98 12.45
C LEU A 142 -13.75 10.77 13.17
N ASN A 143 -13.39 11.76 13.99
CA ASN A 143 -14.34 12.64 14.69
C ASN A 143 -15.15 13.59 13.79
N THR A 144 -14.70 13.83 12.56
CA THR A 144 -15.30 14.79 11.62
C THR A 144 -16.00 14.15 10.43
N THR A 145 -16.05 12.82 10.38
CA THR A 145 -16.71 12.11 9.27
C THR A 145 -18.13 11.69 9.64
N HIS A 146 -19.06 11.93 8.72
CA HIS A 146 -20.43 11.41 8.78
C HIS A 146 -20.47 9.92 8.42
N CYS A 147 -19.42 9.41 7.76
CA CYS A 147 -19.23 7.99 7.55
C CYS A 147 -18.97 7.29 8.90
N LEU A 148 -19.29 6.00 9.01
CA LEU A 148 -18.73 5.11 10.03
C LEU A 148 -19.11 5.48 11.48
N LYS A 149 -20.31 5.09 11.93
CA LYS A 149 -20.75 5.10 13.34
C LYS A 149 -20.12 3.93 14.11
N GLN A 150 -20.06 2.76 13.46
CA GLN A 150 -19.40 1.56 13.94
C GLN A 150 -18.44 1.04 12.87
N LEU A 151 -17.29 0.53 13.31
CA LEU A 151 -16.33 -0.14 12.44
C LEU A 151 -15.93 -1.48 13.06
N LYS A 152 -16.12 -2.55 12.29
CA LYS A 152 -15.55 -3.86 12.58
C LYS A 152 -14.41 -4.15 11.62
N ILE A 153 -13.28 -4.58 12.13
CA ILE A 153 -12.10 -4.90 11.33
C ILE A 153 -11.76 -6.37 11.57
N TYR A 154 -11.84 -7.16 10.50
CA TYR A 154 -11.58 -8.58 10.49
C TYR A 154 -10.19 -8.83 9.89
N CYS A 155 -9.21 -9.02 10.76
CA CYS A 155 -7.83 -9.31 10.40
C CYS A 155 -7.65 -10.83 10.38
N TYR A 156 -7.93 -11.47 9.25
CA TYR A 156 -7.64 -12.89 9.06
C TYR A 156 -6.12 -13.12 8.90
N MET A 157 -5.39 -12.22 8.24
CA MET A 157 -3.92 -12.23 8.17
C MET A 157 -3.28 -13.56 7.73
N THR A 158 -3.82 -14.20 6.69
CA THR A 158 -3.21 -15.42 6.14
C THR A 158 -1.78 -15.14 5.62
N SER A 159 -0.94 -16.18 5.59
CA SER A 159 0.45 -16.06 5.14
C SER A 159 0.63 -16.12 3.61
N TYR A 160 -0.45 -16.11 2.83
CA TYR A 160 -0.38 -16.10 1.38
C TYR A 160 0.12 -14.75 0.87
N LEU A 161 1.10 -14.79 -0.03
CA LEU A 161 1.74 -13.62 -0.61
C LEU A 161 1.15 -13.30 -1.98
N LYS A 162 1.23 -12.03 -2.37
CA LYS A 162 0.91 -11.58 -3.71
C LYS A 162 2.11 -11.78 -4.61
N VAL A 163 1.92 -12.54 -5.69
CA VAL A 163 2.97 -12.86 -6.66
C VAL A 163 2.48 -12.73 -8.09
N LEU A 164 3.42 -12.49 -9.00
CA LEU A 164 3.19 -12.64 -10.43
C LEU A 164 2.83 -14.11 -10.74
N PRO A 165 1.90 -14.34 -11.67
CA PRO A 165 1.55 -15.69 -12.09
C PRO A 165 2.69 -16.31 -12.92
N GLY A 166 2.71 -17.65 -12.99
CA GLY A 166 3.77 -18.37 -13.71
C GLY A 166 3.74 -18.24 -15.23
N SER A 167 2.60 -17.80 -15.80
CA SER A 167 2.41 -17.61 -17.24
C SER A 167 2.11 -16.15 -17.55
N ILE A 168 2.85 -15.58 -18.50
CA ILE A 168 2.66 -14.21 -19.02
C ILE A 168 1.29 -13.99 -19.68
N LEU A 169 0.58 -15.07 -20.04
CA LEU A 169 -0.75 -15.01 -20.62
C LEU A 169 -1.85 -14.85 -19.56
N THR A 170 -1.50 -14.95 -18.27
CA THR A 170 -2.46 -14.86 -17.17
C THR A 170 -2.78 -13.39 -16.88
N THR A 171 -4.06 -13.04 -16.87
CA THR A 171 -4.54 -11.73 -16.45
C THR A 171 -4.20 -11.47 -14.99
N LEU A 172 -3.69 -10.28 -14.67
CA LEU A 172 -3.49 -9.89 -13.28
C LEU A 172 -4.82 -9.54 -12.62
N SER A 173 -5.13 -10.22 -11.51
CA SER A 173 -6.41 -10.11 -10.80
C SER A 173 -6.23 -9.86 -9.30
N ALA A 174 -7.32 -9.94 -8.54
CA ALA A 174 -7.29 -9.80 -7.08
C ALA A 174 -6.33 -10.80 -6.40
N ASP A 175 -6.10 -11.98 -6.99
CA ASP A 175 -5.14 -12.94 -6.47
C ASP A 175 -3.71 -12.37 -6.44
N ASN A 176 -3.36 -11.55 -7.43
CA ASN A 176 -2.02 -11.00 -7.60
C ASN A 176 -1.85 -9.64 -6.91
N CYS A 177 -2.91 -8.92 -6.55
CA CYS A 177 -2.76 -7.51 -6.11
C CYS A 177 -3.46 -7.17 -4.80
N ASN A 178 -4.59 -7.79 -4.48
CA ASN A 178 -5.44 -7.33 -3.39
C ASN A 178 -5.02 -7.96 -2.05
N SER A 179 -5.25 -7.30 -0.92
CA SER A 179 -4.97 -7.90 0.41
C SER A 179 -6.14 -7.73 1.37
N ALA A 180 -7.10 -6.89 1.00
CA ALA A 180 -8.26 -6.56 1.79
C ALA A 180 -9.41 -6.06 0.90
N ILE A 181 -10.54 -5.82 1.54
CA ILE A 181 -11.73 -5.20 0.96
C ILE A 181 -12.52 -4.48 2.06
N THR A 182 -13.24 -3.43 1.68
CA THR A 182 -14.10 -2.63 2.54
C THR A 182 -15.27 -2.04 1.75
N TYR A 183 -16.22 -1.40 2.44
CA TYR A 183 -17.22 -0.54 1.81
C TYR A 183 -16.82 0.93 1.87
N SER A 184 -17.13 1.69 0.82
CA SER A 184 -16.95 3.14 0.80
C SER A 184 -17.98 3.85 1.68
N CYS A 185 -17.55 4.54 2.74
CA CYS A 185 -18.38 5.41 3.59
C CYS A 185 -19.73 4.80 4.08
N LYS A 186 -19.74 3.55 4.54
CA LYS A 186 -20.94 2.94 5.16
C LYS A 186 -21.08 3.39 6.63
N GLU A 187 -22.31 3.50 7.16
CA GLU A 187 -22.53 3.85 8.58
C GLU A 187 -22.03 2.75 9.53
N ASN A 188 -22.42 1.50 9.28
CA ASN A 188 -21.87 0.33 9.97
C ASN A 188 -20.92 -0.35 8.99
N ASN A 189 -19.64 0.00 9.11
CA ASN A 189 -18.63 -0.40 8.14
C ASN A 189 -17.83 -1.61 8.62
N GLU A 190 -17.33 -2.37 7.66
CA GLU A 190 -16.53 -3.56 7.87
C GLU A 190 -15.30 -3.49 6.98
N ILE A 191 -14.15 -3.88 7.53
CA ILE A 191 -12.91 -4.05 6.78
C ILE A 191 -12.49 -5.51 6.91
N CYS A 192 -12.23 -6.19 5.80
CA CYS A 192 -11.76 -7.57 5.76
C CYS A 192 -10.33 -7.60 5.23
N ILE A 193 -9.34 -7.82 6.10
CA ILE A 193 -7.92 -7.96 5.73
C ILE A 193 -7.54 -9.43 5.77
N TYR A 194 -7.30 -10.02 4.61
CA TYR A 194 -7.12 -11.46 4.48
C TYR A 194 -5.67 -11.91 4.24
N ARG A 195 -4.76 -11.00 3.86
CA ARG A 195 -3.31 -11.28 3.77
C ARG A 195 -2.54 -10.50 4.85
N LYS A 196 -1.51 -11.13 5.42
CA LYS A 196 -0.58 -10.47 6.37
C LYS A 196 0.34 -9.46 5.69
N GLU A 197 0.72 -9.72 4.44
CA GLU A 197 1.64 -8.86 3.67
C GLU A 197 1.13 -7.42 3.60
N GLU A 198 1.96 -6.47 4.05
CA GLU A 198 1.70 -5.02 4.06
C GLU A 198 0.52 -4.60 4.95
N PHE A 199 0.23 -5.40 5.99
CA PHE A 199 -0.95 -5.30 6.82
C PHE A 199 -1.33 -3.85 7.20
N PHE A 200 -0.38 -3.07 7.74
CA PHE A 200 -0.70 -1.74 8.25
C PHE A 200 -1.00 -0.73 7.13
N LYS A 201 -0.25 -0.78 6.03
CA LYS A 201 -0.52 0.03 4.82
C LYS A 201 -1.88 -0.32 4.24
N VAL A 202 -2.19 -1.62 4.13
CA VAL A 202 -3.49 -2.11 3.65
C VAL A 202 -4.63 -1.63 4.55
N PHE A 203 -4.46 -1.70 5.87
CA PHE A 203 -5.42 -1.14 6.82
C PHE A 203 -5.65 0.37 6.59
N ILE A 204 -4.59 1.14 6.36
CA ILE A 204 -4.72 2.57 6.02
C ILE A 204 -5.51 2.74 4.70
N HIS A 205 -5.18 1.98 3.66
CA HIS A 205 -5.90 2.01 2.38
C HIS A 205 -7.41 1.78 2.56
N GLU A 206 -7.80 0.69 3.22
CA GLU A 206 -9.22 0.37 3.41
C GLU A 206 -9.94 1.39 4.31
N THR A 207 -9.23 1.95 5.29
CA THR A 207 -9.83 3.01 6.13
C THR A 207 -9.98 4.34 5.38
N PHE A 208 -9.16 4.63 4.36
CA PHE A 208 -9.39 5.78 3.47
C PHE A 208 -10.76 5.70 2.80
N HIS A 209 -11.10 4.55 2.22
CA HIS A 209 -12.43 4.29 1.65
C HIS A 209 -13.52 4.32 2.71
N ALA A 210 -13.30 3.63 3.84
CA ALA A 210 -14.30 3.49 4.89
C ALA A 210 -14.70 4.82 5.53
N LEU A 211 -13.76 5.77 5.63
CA LEU A 211 -13.94 7.10 6.19
C LEU A 211 -14.36 8.15 5.16
N GLY A 212 -14.37 7.81 3.87
CA GLY A 212 -14.64 8.73 2.77
C GLY A 212 -13.57 9.83 2.66
N LEU A 213 -12.29 9.47 2.82
CA LEU A 213 -11.15 10.39 2.69
C LEU A 213 -10.72 10.60 1.24
N ASP A 214 -11.17 9.72 0.36
CA ASP A 214 -10.89 9.74 -1.07
C ASP A 214 -12.08 10.30 -1.87
N PHE A 215 -12.05 10.09 -3.18
CA PHE A 215 -13.10 10.51 -4.10
C PHE A 215 -13.73 9.33 -4.86
N SER A 216 -13.69 8.12 -4.29
CA SER A 216 -14.38 6.92 -4.83
C SER A 216 -15.87 7.14 -5.09
N ARG A 217 -16.50 8.01 -4.30
CA ARG A 217 -17.93 8.37 -4.42
C ARG A 217 -18.21 9.42 -5.50
N VAL A 218 -17.18 10.04 -6.07
CA VAL A 218 -17.35 11.04 -7.14
C VAL A 218 -17.27 10.33 -8.48
N ASN A 219 -18.42 10.18 -9.14
CA ASN A 219 -18.45 9.65 -10.51
C ASN A 219 -18.06 10.76 -11.49
N ASP A 220 -16.80 10.78 -11.91
CA ASP A 220 -16.31 11.72 -12.93
C ASP A 220 -15.89 10.98 -14.20
N LYS A 221 -16.88 10.79 -15.10
CA LYS A 221 -16.65 10.22 -16.43
C LYS A 221 -15.63 11.03 -17.24
N LYS A 222 -15.68 12.37 -17.13
CA LYS A 222 -14.77 13.27 -17.85
C LYS A 222 -13.33 13.06 -17.42
N LEU A 223 -13.07 12.87 -16.12
CA LEU A 223 -11.75 12.51 -15.61
C LEU A 223 -11.24 11.19 -16.19
N ASN A 224 -12.09 10.16 -16.26
CA ASN A 224 -11.71 8.88 -16.84
C ASN A 224 -11.38 9.01 -18.34
N ASP A 225 -12.21 9.73 -19.10
CA ASP A 225 -11.99 9.99 -20.53
C ASP A 225 -10.69 10.79 -20.75
N ASN A 226 -10.45 11.80 -19.92
CA ASN A 226 -9.23 12.58 -19.94
C ASN A 226 -7.98 11.71 -19.66
N LEU A 227 -8.04 10.80 -18.68
CA LEU A 227 -6.93 9.88 -18.39
C LEU A 227 -6.72 8.87 -19.52
N LYS A 228 -7.78 8.38 -20.15
CA LYS A 228 -7.70 7.51 -21.32
C LYS A 228 -7.10 8.20 -22.54
N SER A 229 -7.24 9.51 -22.66
CA SER A 229 -6.54 10.27 -23.71
C SER A 229 -5.02 10.34 -23.49
N LEU A 230 -4.56 10.25 -22.22
CA LEU A 230 -3.14 10.13 -21.91
C LEU A 230 -2.63 8.69 -22.07
N PHE A 231 -3.47 7.73 -21.67
CA PHE A 231 -3.18 6.30 -21.65
C PHE A 231 -4.30 5.51 -22.32
N PRO A 232 -4.26 5.29 -23.64
CA PRO A 232 -5.30 4.60 -24.40
C PRO A 232 -5.30 3.07 -24.17
N ILE A 233 -5.46 2.64 -22.92
CA ILE A 233 -5.59 1.24 -22.49
C ILE A 233 -7.06 0.78 -22.49
N LYS A 234 -7.29 -0.52 -22.61
CA LYS A 234 -8.63 -1.15 -22.64
C LYS A 234 -9.19 -1.45 -21.24
N SER A 235 -8.89 -0.60 -20.25
CA SER A 235 -9.33 -0.79 -18.86
C SER A 235 -9.93 0.48 -18.26
N LYS A 236 -10.76 0.33 -17.23
CA LYS A 236 -11.28 1.48 -16.49
C LYS A 236 -10.21 1.98 -15.52
N ILE A 237 -9.78 3.23 -15.71
CA ILE A 237 -8.81 3.88 -14.82
C ILE A 237 -9.50 4.40 -13.55
N ASN A 238 -9.35 3.68 -12.44
CA ASN A 238 -9.83 4.10 -11.12
C ASN A 238 -8.76 4.93 -10.40
N ILE A 239 -8.67 6.23 -10.70
CA ILE A 239 -7.63 7.10 -10.13
C ILE A 239 -7.76 7.33 -8.61
N ASN A 240 -8.95 7.12 -8.04
CA ASN A 240 -9.14 7.14 -6.58
C ASN A 240 -8.30 6.04 -5.90
N GLU A 241 -8.16 4.87 -6.52
CA GLU A 241 -7.33 3.78 -6.02
C GLU A 241 -5.84 4.17 -5.98
N ALA A 242 -5.37 4.91 -6.98
CA ALA A 242 -4.00 5.43 -7.00
C ALA A 242 -3.77 6.49 -5.91
N TYR A 243 -4.78 7.34 -5.66
CA TYR A 243 -4.75 8.33 -4.59
C TYR A 243 -4.73 7.68 -3.21
N CYS A 244 -5.59 6.68 -2.98
CA CYS A 244 -5.62 5.89 -1.74
C CYS A 244 -4.31 5.16 -1.52
N GLU A 245 -3.78 4.48 -2.54
CA GLU A 245 -2.53 3.73 -2.42
C GLU A 245 -1.33 4.66 -2.18
N PHE A 246 -1.27 5.81 -2.86
CA PHE A 246 -0.26 6.84 -2.61
C PHE A 246 -0.25 7.26 -1.14
N TRP A 247 -1.42 7.67 -0.61
CA TRP A 247 -1.50 8.14 0.78
C TRP A 247 -1.31 7.03 1.79
N ALA A 248 -1.80 5.82 1.52
CA ALA A 248 -1.56 4.67 2.37
C ALA A 248 -0.06 4.40 2.53
N THR A 249 0.71 4.44 1.44
CA THR A 249 2.18 4.30 1.49
C THR A 249 2.84 5.47 2.26
N ILE A 250 2.47 6.72 2.00
CA ILE A 250 3.05 7.88 2.71
C ILE A 250 2.75 7.82 4.21
N ILE A 251 1.51 7.53 4.60
CA ILE A 251 1.12 7.40 6.00
C ILE A 251 1.82 6.20 6.64
N ASN A 252 1.94 5.06 5.95
CA ASN A 252 2.72 3.92 6.43
C ASN A 252 4.17 4.34 6.74
N ASN A 253 4.83 5.05 5.84
CA ASN A 253 6.18 5.59 6.06
C ASN A 253 6.22 6.56 7.24
N ILE A 254 5.22 7.43 7.40
CA ILE A 254 5.09 8.32 8.56
C ILE A 254 5.06 7.52 9.87
N PHE A 255 4.29 6.43 9.92
CA PHE A 255 4.26 5.57 11.11
C PHE A 255 5.57 4.80 11.32
N VAL A 256 6.14 4.22 10.27
CA VAL A 256 7.43 3.52 10.32
C VAL A 256 8.50 4.45 10.89
N SER A 257 8.69 5.64 10.29
CA SER A 257 9.63 6.66 10.75
C SER A 257 9.44 7.01 12.21
N TYR A 258 8.19 7.22 12.64
CA TYR A 258 7.88 7.58 14.02
C TYR A 258 8.14 6.45 15.02
N THR A 259 7.84 5.21 14.66
CA THR A 259 8.03 4.05 15.54
C THR A 259 9.49 3.72 15.78
N LEU A 260 10.37 4.01 14.81
CA LEU A 260 11.82 3.79 14.90
C LEU A 260 12.56 4.86 15.70
N LEU A 261 11.89 5.93 16.14
CA LEU A 261 12.51 6.97 16.96
C LEU A 261 12.68 6.52 18.41
N ASP A 262 13.91 6.60 18.91
CA ASP A 262 14.26 6.37 20.33
C ASP A 262 13.79 7.53 21.22
N HIS A 263 14.10 8.78 20.85
CA HIS A 263 13.84 9.98 21.68
C HIS A 263 12.79 10.92 21.10
N LYS A 264 11.98 10.45 20.14
CA LYS A 264 10.95 11.24 19.44
C LYS A 264 11.46 12.63 18.99
N LYS A 265 12.68 12.68 18.47
CA LYS A 265 13.24 13.91 17.89
C LYS A 265 12.63 14.17 16.52
N ILE A 266 12.12 15.38 16.32
CA ILE A 266 11.41 15.75 15.09
C ILE A 266 12.31 15.79 13.85
N ASN A 267 13.59 16.12 14.01
CA ASN A 267 14.54 16.15 12.89
C ASN A 267 14.88 14.73 12.43
N ASP A 268 15.07 13.79 13.36
CA ASP A 268 15.29 12.38 13.04
C ASP A 268 14.05 11.77 12.36
N PHE A 269 12.85 12.17 12.80
CA PHE A 269 11.60 11.80 12.14
C PHE A 269 11.56 12.22 10.67
N ILE A 270 11.90 13.49 10.39
CA ILE A 270 11.93 14.03 9.02
C ILE A 270 12.96 13.26 8.19
N LEU A 271 14.17 13.05 8.73
CA LEU A 271 15.23 12.30 8.05
C LEU A 271 14.79 10.88 7.68
N TYR A 272 14.19 10.14 8.63
CA TYR A 272 13.71 8.78 8.37
C TYR A 272 12.56 8.77 7.36
N LEU A 273 11.64 9.73 7.43
CA LEU A 273 10.54 9.84 6.49
C LEU A 273 11.02 10.11 5.06
N ASP A 274 11.97 11.02 4.89
CA ASP A 274 12.57 11.26 3.59
C ASP A 274 13.34 10.05 3.07
N PHE A 275 14.06 9.35 3.95
CA PHE A 275 14.74 8.10 3.61
C PHE A 275 13.75 7.04 3.07
N PHE A 276 12.68 6.74 3.82
CA PHE A 276 11.70 5.73 3.42
C PHE A 276 10.90 6.15 2.17
N ASN A 277 10.55 7.43 2.02
CA ASN A 277 9.89 7.92 0.81
C ASN A 277 10.78 7.80 -0.43
N ASN A 278 12.09 8.00 -0.32
CA ASN A 278 13.00 7.79 -1.45
C ASN A 278 13.16 6.29 -1.78
N PHE A 279 13.19 5.40 -0.80
CA PHE A 279 13.15 3.96 -1.07
C PHE A 279 11.85 3.52 -1.75
N GLU A 280 10.71 4.05 -1.30
CA GLU A 280 9.42 3.79 -1.94
C GLU A 280 9.34 4.33 -3.38
N ARG A 281 10.01 5.45 -3.68
CA ARG A 281 10.16 5.96 -5.05
C ARG A 281 10.87 4.94 -5.93
N ILE A 282 12.02 4.41 -5.49
CA ILE A 282 12.79 3.38 -6.22
C ILE A 282 11.94 2.12 -6.39
N PHE A 283 11.32 1.66 -5.29
CA PHE A 283 10.51 0.45 -5.29
C PHE A 283 9.29 0.56 -6.20
N SER A 284 8.64 1.72 -6.24
CA SER A 284 7.49 1.96 -7.13
C SER A 284 7.90 1.90 -8.60
N LEU A 285 9.05 2.47 -8.98
CA LEU A 285 9.60 2.31 -10.33
C LEU A 285 9.92 0.84 -10.65
N PHE A 286 10.54 0.13 -9.70
CA PHE A 286 10.85 -1.30 -9.84
C PHE A 286 9.60 -2.14 -10.07
N GLN A 287 8.55 -1.92 -9.26
CA GLN A 287 7.27 -2.62 -9.40
C GLN A 287 6.58 -2.26 -10.72
N MET A 288 6.55 -0.98 -11.12
CA MET A 288 6.00 -0.55 -12.40
C MET A 288 6.71 -1.25 -13.57
N TYR A 289 8.04 -1.24 -13.58
CA TYR A 289 8.83 -1.92 -14.61
C TYR A 289 8.53 -3.41 -14.65
N LYS A 290 8.56 -4.08 -13.49
CA LYS A 290 8.31 -5.52 -13.39
C LYS A 290 6.92 -5.92 -13.89
N ILE A 291 5.86 -5.20 -13.49
CA ILE A 291 4.48 -5.47 -13.95
C ILE A 291 4.38 -5.31 -15.47
N LEU A 292 4.92 -4.21 -16.02
CA LEU A 292 4.87 -3.99 -17.47
C LEU A 292 5.70 -5.01 -18.23
N ARG A 293 6.90 -5.35 -17.72
CA ARG A 293 7.77 -6.36 -18.31
C ARG A 293 7.13 -7.75 -18.31
N PHE A 294 6.38 -8.11 -17.27
CA PHE A 294 5.58 -9.33 -17.20
C PHE A 294 4.53 -9.36 -18.33
N MET A 295 3.87 -8.24 -18.58
CA MET A 295 2.95 -8.06 -19.72
C MET A 295 3.67 -7.88 -21.07
N GLY A 296 5.00 -7.95 -21.15
CA GLY A 296 5.73 -7.71 -22.41
C GLY A 296 5.64 -6.27 -22.92
N LEU A 297 5.45 -5.30 -22.03
CA LEU A 297 5.28 -3.88 -22.34
C LEU A 297 6.44 -3.04 -21.78
N PHE A 298 6.77 -1.96 -22.47
CA PHE A 298 7.48 -0.83 -21.89
C PHE A 298 6.50 0.25 -21.46
N TYR A 299 6.92 1.11 -20.51
CA TYR A 299 6.09 2.23 -20.07
C TYR A 299 5.67 3.16 -21.22
N SER A 300 6.51 3.33 -22.23
CA SER A 300 6.20 4.10 -23.43
C SER A 300 5.06 3.52 -24.26
N ASP A 301 4.86 2.20 -24.24
CA ASP A 301 3.81 1.56 -25.03
C ASP A 301 2.40 1.95 -24.57
N LEU A 302 2.27 2.34 -23.30
CA LEU A 302 1.02 2.78 -22.71
C LEU A 302 0.50 4.12 -23.25
N TYR A 303 1.36 4.94 -23.88
CA TYR A 303 0.99 6.29 -24.33
C TYR A 303 1.52 6.71 -25.71
N ASN A 304 2.45 5.97 -26.31
CA ASN A 304 2.98 6.30 -27.64
C ASN A 304 1.99 5.95 -28.75
N ASN A 305 1.95 6.75 -29.81
CA ASN A 305 1.05 6.54 -30.96
C ASN A 305 1.69 5.78 -32.12
N THR A 306 2.80 5.08 -31.89
CA THR A 306 3.39 4.20 -32.92
C THR A 306 2.51 2.96 -33.09
N SER A 307 2.42 2.44 -34.31
CA SER A 307 1.64 1.22 -34.62
C SER A 307 2.00 0.05 -33.69
N THR A 308 3.29 -0.13 -33.41
CA THR A 308 3.79 -1.13 -32.46
C THR A 308 3.25 -0.92 -31.05
N SER A 309 3.33 0.29 -30.50
CA SER A 309 2.81 0.56 -29.15
C SER A 309 1.29 0.41 -29.09
N ILE A 310 0.57 0.78 -30.17
CA ILE A 310 -0.88 0.58 -30.30
C ILE A 310 -1.23 -0.90 -30.21
N TYR A 311 -0.53 -1.72 -31.01
CA TYR A 311 -0.72 -3.15 -31.02
C TYR A 311 -0.41 -3.76 -29.65
N LEU A 312 0.77 -3.49 -29.10
CA LEU A 312 1.21 -4.07 -27.83
C LEU A 312 0.24 -3.72 -26.69
N ARG A 313 -0.13 -2.46 -26.49
CA ARG A 313 -1.05 -2.12 -25.39
C ARG A 313 -2.45 -2.71 -25.58
N HIS A 314 -2.92 -2.91 -26.81
CA HIS A 314 -4.26 -3.44 -27.05
C HIS A 314 -4.39 -4.94 -26.86
N HIS A 315 -3.27 -5.67 -26.98
CA HIS A 315 -3.24 -7.13 -26.93
C HIS A 315 -2.52 -7.68 -25.69
N MET A 316 -1.57 -6.94 -25.13
CA MET A 316 -0.72 -7.40 -24.04
C MET A 316 -1.08 -6.79 -22.68
N TYR A 317 -1.66 -5.58 -22.65
CA TYR A 317 -2.11 -4.99 -21.39
C TYR A 317 -3.43 -5.62 -20.95
N ASN A 318 -3.44 -6.29 -19.80
CA ASN A 318 -4.62 -6.98 -19.31
C ASN A 318 -4.70 -7.00 -17.77
N GLU A 319 -5.82 -6.54 -17.22
CA GLU A 319 -6.09 -6.47 -15.78
C GLU A 319 -7.56 -6.76 -15.46
N GLU A 320 -7.81 -7.42 -14.32
CA GLU A 320 -9.15 -7.66 -13.73
C GLU A 320 -9.31 -6.97 -12.36
N THR A 321 -8.28 -6.25 -11.92
CA THR A 321 -8.25 -5.39 -10.73
C THR A 321 -7.54 -4.08 -11.08
N ASN A 322 -7.36 -3.17 -10.11
CA ASN A 322 -6.86 -1.81 -10.36
C ASN A 322 -5.32 -1.72 -10.57
N VAL A 323 -4.72 -2.64 -11.35
CA VAL A 323 -3.26 -2.72 -11.58
C VAL A 323 -2.72 -1.40 -12.12
N PHE A 324 -3.40 -0.78 -13.09
CA PHE A 324 -3.01 0.51 -13.66
C PHE A 324 -2.91 1.60 -12.59
N ALA A 325 -3.90 1.66 -11.69
CA ALA A 325 -3.92 2.64 -10.63
C ALA A 325 -2.80 2.38 -9.61
N TYR A 326 -2.68 1.13 -9.15
CA TYR A 326 -1.75 0.72 -8.10
C TYR A 326 -0.28 0.79 -8.48
N TYR A 327 0.07 0.46 -9.73
CA TYR A 327 1.49 0.34 -10.14
C TYR A 327 1.92 1.42 -11.13
N ILE A 328 1.01 2.03 -11.91
CA ILE A 328 1.39 2.99 -12.95
C ILE A 328 1.09 4.40 -12.45
N ILE A 329 -0.18 4.74 -12.19
CA ILE A 329 -0.55 6.08 -11.74
C ILE A 329 0.07 6.38 -10.37
N LYS A 330 -0.02 5.45 -9.41
CA LYS A 330 0.65 5.60 -8.11
C LYS A 330 2.15 5.90 -8.28
N THR A 331 2.83 5.22 -9.20
CA THR A 331 4.27 5.48 -9.46
C THR A 331 4.51 6.88 -10.00
N ILE A 332 3.66 7.40 -10.89
CA ILE A 332 3.76 8.79 -11.35
C ILE A 332 3.58 9.77 -10.18
N LEU A 333 2.60 9.54 -9.32
CA LEU A 333 2.37 10.36 -8.12
C LEU A 333 3.56 10.28 -7.16
N PHE A 334 4.03 9.07 -6.85
CA PHE A 334 5.06 8.81 -5.86
C PHE A 334 6.46 9.21 -6.34
N TYR A 335 6.75 9.10 -7.65
CA TYR A 335 7.98 9.62 -8.21
C TYR A 335 8.12 11.13 -7.96
N ASN A 336 6.99 11.84 -7.97
CA ASN A 336 6.90 13.27 -7.71
C ASN A 336 6.23 13.56 -6.34
N TYR A 337 6.45 12.71 -5.34
CA TYR A 337 5.70 12.75 -4.07
C TYR A 337 5.76 14.10 -3.36
N GLU A 338 6.89 14.80 -3.41
CA GLU A 338 7.09 16.07 -2.72
C GLU A 338 6.10 17.11 -3.25
N ASP A 339 6.07 17.27 -4.58
CA ASP A 339 5.15 18.19 -5.27
C ASP A 339 3.70 17.75 -5.09
N PHE A 340 3.43 16.44 -5.08
CA PHE A 340 2.08 15.92 -4.90
C PHE A 340 1.55 16.11 -3.47
N ILE A 341 2.39 15.94 -2.44
CA ILE A 341 2.06 16.22 -1.04
C ILE A 341 1.76 17.71 -0.86
N ILE A 342 2.59 18.59 -1.43
CA ILE A 342 2.38 20.04 -1.40
C ILE A 342 1.06 20.41 -2.09
N LEU A 343 0.80 19.86 -3.29
CA LEU A 343 -0.45 20.05 -4.02
C LEU A 343 -1.65 19.64 -3.15
N CYS A 344 -1.61 18.44 -2.59
CA CYS A 344 -2.66 17.91 -1.73
C CYS A 344 -2.86 18.80 -0.48
N ASN A 345 -1.77 19.23 0.16
CA ASN A 345 -1.84 20.14 1.31
C ASN A 345 -2.55 21.47 1.00
N SER A 346 -2.40 21.97 -0.24
CA SER A 346 -3.06 23.21 -0.67
C SER A 346 -4.54 23.06 -1.03
N MET A 347 -5.03 21.83 -1.27
CA MET A 347 -6.38 21.59 -1.82
C MET A 347 -7.27 20.74 -0.91
N ASN A 348 -6.68 20.00 0.03
CA ASN A 348 -7.39 19.05 0.88
C ASN A 348 -7.53 19.54 2.31
N ILE A 349 -8.54 19.01 2.99
CA ILE A 349 -8.68 19.16 4.43
C ILE A 349 -7.63 18.25 5.09
N ASN A 350 -6.90 18.75 6.10
CA ASN A 350 -5.90 17.95 6.81
C ASN A 350 -4.87 17.28 5.90
N THR A 351 -4.52 17.92 4.78
CA THR A 351 -3.54 17.46 3.78
C THR A 351 -3.99 16.30 2.88
N PHE A 352 -4.69 15.29 3.40
CA PHE A 352 -5.04 14.08 2.62
C PHE A 352 -6.54 13.84 2.45
N ARG A 353 -7.44 14.50 3.22
CA ARG A 353 -8.89 14.31 3.05
C ARG A 353 -9.35 15.12 1.85
N PHE A 354 -9.72 14.43 0.79
CA PHE A 354 -10.16 15.05 -0.45
C PHE A 354 -11.36 15.97 -0.18
N SER A 355 -11.24 17.24 -0.55
CA SER A 355 -12.39 18.15 -0.52
C SER A 355 -13.11 18.01 -1.87
N GLY A 356 -14.40 17.65 -1.84
CA GLY A 356 -15.21 17.26 -3.02
C GLY A 356 -15.47 18.37 -4.05
N TYR A 357 -14.65 19.41 -4.10
CA TYR A 357 -14.71 20.46 -5.10
C TYR A 357 -14.21 19.92 -6.44
N SER A 358 -15.02 20.04 -7.50
CA SER A 358 -14.72 19.51 -8.84
C SER A 358 -13.36 20.00 -9.40
N GLY A 359 -12.94 21.22 -9.05
CA GLY A 359 -11.63 21.75 -9.43
C GLY A 359 -10.46 20.92 -8.90
N ASN A 360 -10.61 20.19 -7.79
CA ASN A 360 -9.54 19.36 -7.24
C ASN A 360 -9.28 18.09 -8.06
N LEU A 361 -10.32 17.50 -8.67
CA LEU A 361 -10.14 16.38 -9.59
C LEU A 361 -9.36 16.80 -10.83
N THR A 362 -9.67 17.98 -11.37
CA THR A 362 -8.90 18.59 -12.47
C THR A 362 -7.44 18.80 -12.07
N ARG A 363 -7.17 19.29 -10.85
CA ARG A 363 -5.79 19.46 -10.37
C ARG A 363 -5.02 18.15 -10.25
N ILE A 364 -5.67 17.05 -9.83
CA ILE A 364 -5.05 15.72 -9.83
C ILE A 364 -4.76 15.26 -11.26
N TYR A 365 -5.71 15.43 -12.19
CA TYR A 365 -5.50 15.12 -13.60
C TYR A 365 -4.33 15.92 -14.19
N ASP A 366 -4.29 17.23 -13.96
CA ASP A 366 -3.24 18.12 -14.47
C ASP A 366 -1.88 17.72 -13.92
N PHE A 367 -1.81 17.27 -12.67
CA PHE A 367 -0.59 16.72 -12.10
C PHE A 367 -0.13 15.47 -12.86
N VAL A 368 -1.01 14.49 -13.09
CA VAL A 368 -0.68 13.29 -13.89
C VAL A 368 -0.25 13.68 -15.31
N LYS A 369 -1.00 14.57 -15.98
CA LYS A 369 -0.71 15.07 -17.32
C LYS A 369 0.64 15.77 -17.41
N LYS A 370 1.04 16.50 -16.38
CA LYS A 370 2.35 17.16 -16.32
C LYS A 370 3.49 16.16 -16.16
N HIS A 371 3.29 15.11 -15.37
CA HIS A 371 4.38 14.25 -14.91
C HIS A 371 4.48 12.89 -15.61
N TYR A 372 3.46 12.42 -16.35
CA TYR A 372 3.49 11.08 -16.97
C TYR A 372 4.62 10.88 -17.99
N LYS A 373 5.13 11.96 -18.60
CA LYS A 373 6.28 11.95 -19.52
C LYS A 373 7.56 12.55 -18.91
N ASN A 374 7.66 12.61 -17.57
CA ASN A 374 8.82 13.17 -16.88
C ASN A 374 10.13 12.54 -17.43
N PRO A 375 11.06 13.34 -18.01
CA PRO A 375 12.28 12.84 -18.61
C PRO A 375 13.15 12.03 -17.64
N LYS A 376 13.32 12.52 -16.41
CA LYS A 376 14.15 11.84 -15.39
C LYS A 376 13.50 10.54 -14.92
N MET A 377 12.17 10.48 -14.83
CA MET A 377 11.47 9.24 -14.55
C MET A 377 11.73 8.19 -15.63
N ARG A 378 11.72 8.60 -16.91
CA ARG A 378 12.00 7.69 -18.04
C ARG A 378 13.44 7.22 -18.07
N GLU A 379 14.40 8.09 -17.76
CA GLU A 379 15.81 7.73 -17.58
C GLU A 379 15.97 6.70 -16.44
N ASN A 380 15.40 6.99 -15.28
CA ASN A 380 15.42 6.08 -14.13
C ASN A 380 14.72 4.74 -14.43
N MET A 381 13.76 4.68 -15.36
CA MET A 381 13.16 3.42 -15.81
C MET A 381 14.11 2.56 -16.64
N ILE A 382 15.07 3.17 -17.35
CA ILE A 382 16.16 2.45 -18.01
C ILE A 382 17.10 1.87 -16.95
N ASP A 383 17.44 2.67 -15.94
CA ASP A 383 18.29 2.21 -14.83
C ASP A 383 17.67 1.03 -14.08
N ILE A 384 16.35 1.10 -13.82
CA ILE A 384 15.61 0.00 -13.18
C ILE A 384 15.57 -1.25 -14.05
N LYS A 385 15.53 -1.10 -15.39
CA LYS A 385 15.63 -2.24 -16.30
C LYS A 385 16.96 -2.96 -16.12
N ASP A 386 18.07 -2.22 -16.00
CA ASP A 386 19.39 -2.82 -15.82
C ASP A 386 19.50 -3.53 -14.47
N ILE A 387 19.07 -2.88 -13.39
CA ILE A 387 19.00 -3.47 -12.03
C ILE A 387 18.16 -4.76 -12.04
N TYR A 388 17.01 -4.76 -12.71
CA TYR A 388 16.15 -5.93 -12.81
C TYR A 388 16.78 -7.08 -13.60
N ASN A 389 17.54 -6.78 -14.66
CA ASN A 389 18.24 -7.79 -15.45
C ASN A 389 19.39 -8.40 -14.64
N GLU A 390 20.16 -7.59 -13.91
CA GLU A 390 21.18 -8.05 -12.96
C GLU A 390 20.57 -9.03 -11.94
N LEU A 391 19.41 -8.68 -11.38
CA LEU A 391 18.68 -9.55 -10.43
C LEU A 391 18.29 -10.90 -11.04
N ILE A 392 17.85 -10.92 -12.29
CA ILE A 392 17.50 -12.16 -13.00
C ILE A 392 18.75 -13.00 -13.26
N ASP A 393 19.83 -12.38 -13.71
CA ASP A 393 21.04 -13.10 -14.06
C ASP A 393 21.74 -13.68 -12.82
N ASP A 394 21.69 -12.97 -11.69
CA ASP A 394 22.14 -13.50 -10.41
C ASP A 394 21.28 -14.68 -9.94
N ASP A 395 19.95 -14.62 -10.10
CA ASP A 395 19.09 -15.77 -9.80
C ASP A 395 19.41 -17.00 -10.68
N LYS A 396 19.69 -16.79 -11.97
CA LYS A 396 20.10 -17.86 -12.89
C LYS A 396 21.44 -18.47 -12.48
N LYS A 397 22.46 -17.65 -12.23
CA LYS A 397 23.80 -18.10 -11.80
C LYS A 397 23.74 -18.89 -10.50
N GLU A 398 22.91 -18.47 -9.54
CA GLU A 398 22.67 -19.23 -8.32
C GLU A 398 22.02 -20.59 -8.61
N ASN A 399 21.04 -20.64 -9.51
CA ASN A 399 20.37 -21.88 -9.91
C ASN A 399 21.34 -22.88 -10.57
N ASP A 400 22.28 -22.41 -11.39
CA ASP A 400 23.27 -23.25 -12.05
C ASP A 400 24.32 -23.79 -11.05
N LYS A 401 24.80 -22.95 -10.12
CA LYS A 401 25.74 -23.38 -9.05
C LYS A 401 25.12 -24.40 -8.08
N LEU A 402 23.81 -24.35 -7.86
CA LEU A 402 23.08 -25.26 -6.98
C LEU A 402 22.85 -26.66 -7.58
N GLN A 403 23.09 -26.87 -8.88
CA GLN A 403 23.19 -28.22 -9.44
C GLN A 403 24.47 -28.95 -8.98
N VAL A 404 25.42 -28.22 -8.38
CA VAL A 404 26.73 -28.76 -7.94
C VAL A 404 26.89 -28.82 -6.41
N ASN A 405 26.19 -27.99 -5.61
CA ASN A 405 26.25 -28.08 -4.14
C ASN A 405 25.00 -27.51 -3.44
N LYS A 406 24.43 -28.25 -2.47
CA LYS A 406 23.28 -27.82 -1.65
C LYS A 406 23.73 -26.89 -0.50
N LYS A 407 23.34 -25.59 -0.50
CA LYS A 407 22.85 -24.84 0.70
C LYS A 407 22.47 -23.35 0.46
N HIS A 408 21.30 -23.00 1.01
CA HIS A 408 20.80 -21.74 1.57
C HIS A 408 20.67 -20.39 0.83
N THR A 409 21.30 -20.08 -0.31
CA THR A 409 21.14 -18.74 -0.94
C THR A 409 19.90 -18.56 -1.83
N LYS A 410 19.32 -19.66 -2.34
CA LYS A 410 18.18 -19.73 -3.30
C LYS A 410 16.92 -18.88 -2.98
N LYS A 411 16.79 -18.32 -1.77
CA LYS A 411 15.50 -17.88 -1.21
C LYS A 411 15.23 -16.37 -1.31
N ASN A 412 16.20 -15.56 -1.72
CA ASN A 412 16.12 -14.10 -1.54
C ASN A 412 15.83 -13.32 -2.84
N ASN A 413 16.52 -13.59 -3.95
CA ASN A 413 16.29 -12.87 -5.21
C ASN A 413 14.93 -13.21 -5.83
N ARG A 414 14.54 -14.49 -5.85
CA ARG A 414 13.20 -14.93 -6.30
C ARG A 414 12.04 -14.21 -5.61
N LYS A 415 12.19 -13.86 -4.33
CA LYS A 415 11.15 -13.12 -3.60
C LYS A 415 10.98 -11.70 -4.15
N ILE A 416 12.08 -11.02 -4.48
CA ILE A 416 12.05 -9.69 -5.09
C ILE A 416 11.47 -9.73 -6.50
N ILE A 417 11.87 -10.74 -7.30
CA ILE A 417 11.41 -10.91 -8.68
C ILE A 417 9.92 -11.27 -8.73
N GLY A 418 9.45 -12.18 -7.86
CA GLY A 418 8.10 -12.73 -7.95
C GLY A 418 7.02 -11.91 -7.25
N THR A 419 7.35 -11.12 -6.22
CA THR A 419 6.32 -10.40 -5.43
C THR A 419 5.58 -9.35 -6.27
N THR A 420 4.36 -9.02 -5.90
CA THR A 420 3.59 -7.88 -6.41
C THR A 420 3.15 -6.94 -5.29
N ARG A 421 3.84 -6.97 -4.15
CA ARG A 421 3.65 -6.00 -3.07
C ARG A 421 3.82 -4.56 -3.57
N MET A 422 3.07 -3.63 -2.99
CA MET A 422 2.92 -2.23 -3.43
C MET A 422 3.68 -1.20 -2.56
N THR A 423 4.21 -1.62 -1.41
CA THR A 423 5.04 -0.86 -0.48
C THR A 423 6.23 -1.73 -0.04
N LEU A 424 7.42 -1.16 -0.03
CA LEU A 424 8.66 -1.74 0.47
C LEU A 424 8.68 -1.80 2.00
N THR A 425 8.09 -0.81 2.67
CA THR A 425 8.22 -0.59 4.10
C THR A 425 7.13 -1.28 4.93
N GLU A 426 7.56 -2.00 5.97
CA GLU A 426 6.68 -2.76 6.86
C GLU A 426 7.41 -2.96 8.21
N LEU A 427 6.64 -2.94 9.30
CA LEU A 427 7.12 -3.15 10.68
C LEU A 427 6.92 -4.60 11.15
#